data_AF-A0A943BMZ7-F1
#
_entry.id   AF-A0A943BMZ7-F1
#
_cell.length_a   1.000
_cell.length_b   1.000
_cell.length_c   1.000
_cell.angle_alpha   90.00
_cell.angle_beta   90.00
_cell.angle_gamma   90.00
#
_symmetry.space_group_name_H-M   'P 1'
#
loop_
_entity.id
_entity.type
_entity.pdbx_description
1 polymer ?
#
loop_
_entity_poly.entity_id
_entity_poly.type
_entity_poly.pdbx_seq_one_letter_code
_entity_poly.pdbx_strand_id
1 'polypeptide(L)'
;MAEAGIGVDIVEISRMERIMHVTPSFISRMFTEEERAYCDASARPAAHYACRFAAREAVLKSLGTGFGQEGVGRNDVCTSRDSNGKPIAVLSGGAQAVAERLGVQEVAISLSFTGDLAIANALAITAESRPKPKEDKISERQVIAQSFRDARSVLDELERVQEFEVDILAQSDSDPDPSILKADKE
;
A
#
# COMPACT_ATOMS: atom_id res chain seq x y z
N MET A 1 -22.16 7.52 -4.46
CA MET A 1 -20.92 7.30 -3.69
C MET A 1 -20.44 5.91 -4.07
N ALA A 2 -19.15 5.79 -4.39
CA ALA A 2 -18.55 4.54 -4.82
C ALA A 2 -18.21 3.70 -3.58
N GLU A 3 -19.11 2.80 -3.18
CA GLU A 3 -18.84 1.89 -2.07
C GLU A 3 -17.77 0.86 -2.49
N ALA A 4 -16.80 0.62 -1.61
CA ALA A 4 -15.83 -0.45 -1.79
C ALA A 4 -16.55 -1.79 -1.81
N GLY A 5 -16.31 -2.58 -2.86
CA GLY A 5 -16.93 -3.88 -3.04
C GLY A 5 -16.00 -5.03 -2.69
N ILE A 6 -16.56 -6.10 -2.12
CA ILE A 6 -15.87 -7.36 -1.87
C ILE A 6 -16.54 -8.46 -2.69
N GLY A 7 -15.73 -9.38 -3.22
CA GLY A 7 -16.23 -10.59 -3.84
C GLY A 7 -15.42 -11.81 -3.42
N VAL A 8 -16.12 -12.90 -3.15
CA VAL A 8 -15.52 -14.21 -2.89
C VAL A 8 -16.16 -15.23 -3.81
N ASP A 9 -15.34 -16.13 -4.33
CA ASP A 9 -15.83 -17.26 -5.11
C ASP A 9 -15.03 -18.53 -4.86
N ILE A 10 -15.71 -19.67 -4.96
CA ILE A 10 -15.12 -21.00 -4.76
C ILE A 10 -15.56 -21.93 -5.89
N VAL A 11 -14.59 -22.68 -6.43
CA VAL A 11 -14.78 -23.58 -7.55
C VAL A 11 -14.22 -24.96 -7.20
N GLU A 12 -15.03 -26.00 -7.41
CA GLU A 12 -14.57 -27.38 -7.35
C GLU A 12 -13.63 -27.68 -8.52
N ILE A 13 -12.42 -28.16 -8.21
CA ILE A 13 -11.41 -28.51 -9.22
C ILE A 13 -11.90 -29.70 -10.06
N SER A 14 -12.55 -30.68 -9.44
CA SER A 14 -13.14 -31.84 -10.14
C SER A 14 -14.24 -31.42 -11.14
N ARG A 15 -14.96 -30.34 -10.85
CA ARG A 15 -15.94 -29.75 -11.78
C ARG A 15 -15.23 -29.09 -12.97
N MET A 16 -14.13 -28.37 -12.74
CA MET A 16 -13.33 -27.80 -13.82
C MET A 16 -12.74 -28.91 -14.71
N GLU A 17 -12.17 -29.96 -14.13
CA GLU A 17 -11.69 -31.14 -14.86
C GLU A 17 -12.79 -31.73 -15.76
N ARG A 18 -13.97 -31.96 -15.19
CA ARG A 18 -15.12 -32.48 -15.95
C ARG A 18 -15.49 -31.56 -17.11
N ILE A 19 -15.53 -30.24 -16.90
CA ILE A 19 -15.85 -29.27 -17.96
C ILE A 19 -14.79 -29.30 -19.06
N MET A 20 -13.51 -29.37 -18.71
CA MET A 20 -12.41 -29.46 -19.68
C MET A 20 -12.53 -30.71 -20.58
N HIS A 21 -12.97 -31.83 -20.02
CA HIS A 21 -13.18 -33.07 -20.78
C HIS A 21 -14.47 -33.07 -21.61
N VAL A 22 -15.59 -32.63 -21.02
CA VAL A 22 -16.91 -32.68 -21.68
C VAL A 22 -17.09 -31.56 -22.70
N THR A 23 -16.48 -30.40 -22.48
CA THR A 23 -16.61 -29.23 -23.34
C THR A 23 -15.25 -28.57 -23.57
N PRO A 24 -14.41 -29.13 -24.45
CA PRO A 24 -13.07 -28.60 -24.70
C PRO A 24 -13.06 -27.14 -25.17
N SER A 25 -14.11 -26.70 -25.87
CA SER A 25 -14.26 -25.31 -26.31
C SER A 25 -14.54 -24.31 -25.18
N PHE A 26 -14.84 -24.77 -23.97
CA PHE A 26 -15.06 -23.91 -22.82
C PHE A 26 -13.78 -23.12 -22.49
N ILE A 27 -12.64 -23.80 -22.44
CA ILE A 27 -11.36 -23.19 -22.08
C ILE A 27 -10.95 -22.10 -23.08
N SER A 28 -11.10 -22.36 -24.38
CA SER A 28 -10.73 -21.38 -25.41
C SER A 28 -11.65 -20.15 -25.44
N ARG A 29 -12.90 -20.29 -24.95
CA ARG A 29 -13.89 -19.21 -24.90
C ARG A 29 -13.87 -18.38 -23.61
N MET A 30 -13.48 -18.99 -22.50
CA MET A 30 -13.53 -18.36 -21.17
C MET A 30 -12.21 -17.75 -20.72
N PHE A 31 -11.08 -18.25 -21.22
CA PHE A 31 -9.75 -17.82 -20.80
C PHE A 31 -9.00 -17.19 -21.97
N THR A 32 -8.07 -16.29 -21.68
CA THR A 32 -7.18 -15.73 -22.71
C THR A 32 -6.08 -16.70 -23.08
N GLU A 33 -5.38 -16.43 -24.19
CA GLU A 33 -4.21 -17.22 -24.58
C GLU A 33 -3.12 -17.22 -23.49
N GLU A 34 -2.85 -16.07 -22.87
CA GLU A 34 -1.86 -15.95 -21.79
C GLU A 34 -2.22 -16.80 -20.58
N GLU A 35 -3.49 -16.79 -20.17
CA GLU A 35 -3.95 -17.61 -19.05
C GLU A 35 -3.89 -19.10 -19.38
N ARG A 36 -4.28 -19.51 -20.59
CA ARG A 36 -4.21 -20.90 -21.04
C ARG A 36 -2.77 -21.39 -21.02
N ALA A 37 -1.86 -20.65 -21.66
CA ALA A 37 -0.44 -20.98 -21.68
C ALA A 37 0.13 -21.19 -20.28
N TYR A 38 -0.26 -20.35 -19.31
CA TYR A 38 0.15 -20.54 -17.93
C TYR A 38 -0.47 -21.77 -17.26
N CYS A 39 -1.77 -22.00 -17.44
CA CYS A 39 -2.45 -23.13 -16.81
C CYS A 39 -1.94 -24.46 -17.36
N ASP A 40 -1.78 -24.54 -18.68
CA ASP A 40 -1.35 -25.75 -19.38
C ASP A 40 0.11 -26.10 -19.08
N ALA A 41 0.93 -25.12 -18.71
CA ALA A 41 2.31 -25.36 -18.25
C ALA A 41 2.41 -25.89 -16.80
N SER A 42 1.31 -25.89 -16.04
CA SER A 42 1.30 -26.40 -14.67
C SER A 42 1.15 -27.92 -14.63
N ALA A 43 1.70 -28.55 -13.58
CA ALA A 43 1.47 -29.97 -13.29
C ALA A 43 -0.01 -30.31 -13.02
N ARG A 44 -0.83 -29.34 -12.63
CA ARG A 44 -2.27 -29.52 -12.36
C ARG A 44 -3.13 -28.47 -13.08
N PRO A 45 -3.26 -28.52 -14.42
CA PRO A 45 -3.91 -27.46 -15.20
C PRO A 45 -5.32 -27.09 -14.72
N ALA A 46 -6.15 -28.09 -14.41
CA ALA A 46 -7.52 -27.85 -13.96
C ALA A 46 -7.62 -27.05 -12.65
N ALA A 47 -6.67 -27.22 -11.73
CA ALA A 47 -6.62 -26.43 -10.50
C ALA A 47 -6.32 -24.95 -10.82
N HIS A 48 -5.41 -24.69 -11.76
CA HIS A 48 -5.07 -23.32 -12.16
C HIS A 48 -6.17 -22.64 -12.98
N TYR A 49 -6.90 -23.40 -13.80
CA TYR A 49 -8.12 -22.92 -14.47
C TYR A 49 -9.23 -22.62 -13.47
N ALA A 50 -9.46 -23.49 -12.48
CA ALA A 50 -10.43 -23.28 -11.41
C ALA A 50 -10.11 -22.00 -10.61
N CYS A 51 -8.84 -21.77 -10.24
CA CYS A 51 -8.40 -20.53 -9.58
C CYS A 51 -8.71 -19.27 -10.40
N ARG A 52 -8.45 -19.30 -11.71
CA ARG A 52 -8.73 -18.16 -12.59
C ARG A 52 -10.22 -17.93 -12.79
N PHE A 53 -10.99 -19.01 -12.87
CA PHE A 53 -12.44 -18.89 -12.95
C PHE A 53 -13.01 -18.29 -11.67
N ALA A 54 -12.56 -18.76 -10.50
CA ALA A 54 -12.91 -18.18 -9.21
C ALA A 54 -12.50 -16.70 -9.13
N ALA A 55 -11.30 -16.36 -9.63
CA ALA A 55 -10.83 -14.96 -9.67
C ALA A 55 -11.78 -14.08 -10.49
N ARG A 56 -12.21 -14.54 -11.66
CA ARG A 56 -13.15 -13.81 -12.52
C ARG A 56 -14.47 -13.56 -11.79
N GLU A 57 -15.07 -14.59 -11.20
CA GLU A 57 -16.33 -14.44 -10.48
C GLU A 57 -16.19 -13.56 -9.23
N ALA A 58 -15.11 -13.71 -8.46
CA ALA A 58 -14.84 -12.87 -7.30
C ALA A 58 -14.72 -11.40 -7.70
N VAL A 59 -13.99 -11.09 -8.78
CA VAL A 59 -13.87 -9.73 -9.30
C VAL A 59 -15.23 -9.18 -9.73
N LEU A 60 -16.01 -9.94 -10.50
CA LEU A 60 -17.35 -9.50 -10.93
C LEU A 60 -18.29 -9.22 -9.75
N LYS A 61 -18.26 -10.08 -8.72
CA LYS A 61 -19.00 -9.85 -7.47
C LYS A 61 -18.55 -8.59 -6.75
N SER A 62 -17.24 -8.32 -6.71
CA SER A 62 -16.71 -7.08 -6.11
C SER A 62 -17.14 -5.83 -6.88
N LEU A 63 -17.46 -5.96 -8.17
CA LEU A 63 -18.00 -4.88 -9.00
C LEU A 63 -19.54 -4.84 -8.99
N GLY A 64 -20.21 -5.72 -8.26
CA GLY A 64 -21.68 -5.80 -8.21
C GLY A 64 -22.33 -6.22 -9.54
N THR A 65 -21.60 -6.93 -10.41
CA THR A 65 -22.06 -7.33 -11.75
C THR A 65 -21.78 -8.81 -12.01
N GLY A 66 -22.05 -9.28 -13.23
CA GLY A 66 -21.85 -10.67 -13.64
C GLY A 66 -21.68 -10.82 -15.16
N PHE A 67 -21.32 -12.02 -15.61
CA PHE A 67 -21.15 -12.29 -17.04
C PHE A 67 -22.45 -11.99 -17.83
N GLY A 68 -22.33 -11.26 -18.93
CA GLY A 68 -23.44 -10.87 -19.79
C GLY A 68 -24.30 -9.72 -19.26
N GLN A 69 -24.07 -9.28 -18.02
CA GLN A 69 -24.70 -8.09 -17.47
C GLN A 69 -23.90 -6.87 -17.92
N GLU A 70 -24.58 -5.76 -18.21
CA GLU A 70 -23.92 -4.47 -18.47
C GLU A 70 -22.84 -4.48 -19.56
N GLY A 71 -22.96 -5.41 -20.52
CA GLY A 71 -21.99 -5.58 -21.61
C GLY A 71 -20.71 -6.34 -21.22
N VAL A 72 -20.64 -6.90 -20.01
CA VAL A 72 -19.48 -7.67 -19.53
C VAL A 72 -19.34 -8.99 -20.29
N GLY A 73 -18.29 -9.08 -21.09
CA GLY A 73 -17.88 -10.27 -21.83
C GLY A 73 -17.18 -11.31 -20.95
N ARG A 74 -17.00 -12.51 -21.52
CA ARG A 74 -16.32 -13.63 -20.84
C ARG A 74 -14.85 -13.35 -20.53
N ASN A 75 -14.18 -12.62 -21.43
CA ASN A 75 -12.75 -12.31 -21.38
C ASN A 75 -12.46 -10.92 -20.79
N ASP A 76 -13.49 -10.21 -20.32
CA ASP A 76 -13.37 -8.84 -19.84
C ASP A 76 -12.67 -8.73 -18.47
N VAL A 77 -12.57 -9.84 -17.75
CA VAL A 77 -11.83 -9.94 -16.49
C VAL A 77 -10.80 -11.03 -16.65
N CYS A 78 -9.50 -10.74 -16.54
CA CYS A 78 -8.45 -11.75 -16.66
C CYS A 78 -7.51 -11.73 -15.44
N THR A 79 -6.78 -12.81 -15.21
CA THR A 79 -5.74 -12.86 -14.17
C THR A 79 -4.36 -12.93 -14.80
N SER A 80 -3.53 -11.92 -14.55
CA SER A 80 -2.09 -11.93 -14.86
C SER A 80 -1.26 -11.95 -13.57
N ARG A 81 0.05 -11.74 -13.65
CA ARG A 81 0.96 -11.65 -12.51
C ARG A 81 1.95 -10.50 -12.67
N ASP A 82 2.36 -9.91 -11.55
CA ASP A 82 3.51 -9.00 -11.54
C ASP A 82 4.85 -9.74 -11.62
N SER A 83 5.94 -8.99 -11.62
CA SER A 83 7.31 -9.50 -11.62
C SER A 83 7.66 -10.37 -10.40
N ASN A 84 6.93 -10.23 -9.29
CA ASN A 84 7.08 -11.01 -8.07
C ASN A 84 6.14 -12.23 -8.04
N GLY A 85 5.34 -12.44 -9.08
CA GLY A 85 4.37 -13.52 -9.18
C GLY A 85 3.04 -13.26 -8.47
N LYS A 86 2.80 -12.06 -7.92
CA LYS A 86 1.53 -11.68 -7.30
C LYS A 86 0.43 -11.64 -8.36
N PRO A 87 -0.73 -12.28 -8.14
CA PRO A 87 -1.83 -12.24 -9.10
C PRO A 87 -2.42 -10.81 -9.20
N ILE A 88 -2.73 -10.39 -10.43
CA ILE A 88 -3.34 -9.10 -10.74
C ILE A 88 -4.61 -9.33 -11.58
N ALA A 89 -5.69 -8.65 -11.23
CA ALA A 89 -6.89 -8.59 -12.06
C ALA A 89 -6.71 -7.56 -13.20
N VAL A 90 -6.95 -7.99 -14.43
CA VAL A 90 -6.91 -7.15 -15.62
C VAL A 90 -8.33 -7.00 -16.13
N LEU A 91 -8.86 -5.78 -16.11
CA LEU A 91 -10.19 -5.47 -16.60
C LEU A 91 -10.11 -4.89 -18.02
N SER A 92 -11.06 -5.27 -18.87
CA SER A 92 -11.27 -4.69 -20.20
C SER A 92 -12.76 -4.69 -20.52
N GLY A 93 -13.15 -4.11 -21.66
CA GLY A 93 -14.53 -4.17 -22.16
C GLY A 93 -15.57 -3.64 -21.17
N GLY A 94 -16.66 -4.38 -21.02
CA GLY A 94 -17.75 -4.03 -20.11
C GLY A 94 -17.33 -4.03 -18.64
N ALA A 95 -16.43 -4.92 -18.23
CA ALA A 95 -15.98 -4.96 -16.83
C ALA A 95 -15.18 -3.70 -16.46
N GLN A 96 -14.35 -3.20 -17.38
CA GLN A 96 -13.63 -1.94 -17.19
C GLN A 96 -14.61 -0.76 -17.14
N ALA A 97 -15.60 -0.70 -18.04
CA ALA A 97 -16.60 0.36 -18.04
C ALA A 97 -17.42 0.40 -16.72
N VAL A 98 -17.77 -0.78 -16.17
CA VAL A 98 -18.42 -0.88 -14.85
C VAL A 98 -17.51 -0.35 -13.75
N ALA A 99 -16.24 -0.77 -13.72
CA ALA A 99 -15.27 -0.32 -12.74
C ALA A 99 -15.06 1.20 -12.77
N GLU A 100 -14.93 1.79 -13.96
CA GLU A 100 -14.78 3.24 -14.16
C GLU A 100 -16.00 4.02 -13.65
N ARG A 101 -17.21 3.56 -14.00
CA ARG A 101 -18.46 4.17 -13.52
C ARG A 101 -18.60 4.09 -11.99
N LEU A 102 -18.13 3.00 -11.40
CA LEU A 102 -18.08 2.81 -9.95
C LEU A 102 -16.90 3.53 -9.29
N GLY A 103 -16.03 4.24 -10.03
CA GLY A 103 -14.86 4.92 -9.46
C GLY A 103 -13.82 3.97 -8.84
N VAL A 104 -13.81 2.71 -9.25
CA VAL A 104 -12.84 1.70 -8.83
C VAL A 104 -11.51 1.99 -9.53
N GLN A 105 -10.45 2.15 -8.76
CA GLN A 105 -9.09 2.41 -9.27
C GLN A 105 -8.27 1.13 -9.39
N GLU A 106 -8.57 0.14 -8.55
CA GLU A 106 -7.80 -1.09 -8.44
C GLU A 106 -8.71 -2.21 -7.94
N VAL A 107 -8.53 -3.42 -8.45
CA VAL A 107 -9.14 -4.62 -7.87
C VAL A 107 -8.04 -5.54 -7.36
N ALA A 108 -7.85 -5.56 -6.04
CA ALA A 108 -6.87 -6.42 -5.40
C ALA A 108 -7.44 -7.83 -5.28
N ILE A 109 -6.69 -8.83 -5.77
CA ILE A 109 -7.12 -10.24 -5.71
C ILE A 109 -6.13 -11.11 -4.93
N SER A 110 -6.66 -12.17 -4.33
CA SER A 110 -5.89 -13.22 -3.67
C SER A 110 -6.47 -14.58 -4.03
N LEU A 111 -5.61 -15.53 -4.36
CA LEU A 111 -5.98 -16.85 -4.86
C LEU A 111 -5.37 -17.94 -3.97
N SER A 112 -6.13 -18.99 -3.69
CA SER A 112 -5.65 -20.19 -3.00
C SER A 112 -6.37 -21.43 -3.53
N PHE A 113 -5.76 -22.60 -3.42
CA PHE A 113 -6.40 -23.85 -3.77
C PHE A 113 -5.81 -25.04 -3.02
N THR A 114 -6.58 -26.11 -2.93
CA THR A 114 -6.21 -27.38 -2.31
C THR A 114 -6.21 -28.52 -3.33
N GLY A 115 -6.38 -29.77 -2.86
CA GLY A 115 -6.67 -30.90 -3.75
C GLY A 115 -7.97 -30.70 -4.53
N ASP A 116 -9.01 -30.17 -3.87
CA ASP A 116 -10.39 -30.27 -4.35
C ASP A 116 -11.03 -28.93 -4.69
N LEU A 117 -10.58 -27.85 -4.04
CA LEU A 117 -11.23 -26.54 -4.11
C LEU A 117 -10.24 -25.46 -4.50
N ALA A 118 -10.67 -24.54 -5.35
CA ALA A 118 -10.00 -23.28 -5.64
C ALA A 118 -10.86 -22.12 -5.13
N ILE A 119 -10.24 -21.16 -4.46
CA ILE A 119 -10.91 -19.99 -3.88
C ILE A 119 -10.22 -18.71 -4.34
N ALA A 120 -11.01 -17.68 -4.59
CA ALA A 120 -10.53 -16.35 -4.87
C ALA A 120 -11.27 -15.31 -4.02
N ASN A 121 -10.53 -14.30 -3.56
CA ASN A 121 -11.07 -13.11 -2.95
C ASN A 121 -10.67 -11.89 -3.78
N ALA A 122 -11.59 -10.94 -3.95
CA ALA A 122 -11.40 -9.69 -4.67
C ALA A 122 -11.90 -8.51 -3.83
N LEU A 123 -11.14 -7.42 -3.85
CA LEU A 123 -11.48 -6.16 -3.21
C LEU A 123 -11.39 -5.04 -4.24
N ALA A 124 -12.52 -4.40 -4.54
CA ALA A 124 -12.59 -3.21 -5.38
C ALA A 124 -12.24 -1.98 -4.55
N ILE A 125 -11.10 -1.38 -4.85
CA ILE A 125 -10.52 -0.24 -4.14
C ILE A 125 -10.83 1.04 -4.92
N THR A 126 -11.51 1.95 -4.24
CA THR A 126 -11.84 3.30 -4.69
C THR A 126 -10.87 4.32 -4.06
N ALA A 127 -10.90 5.57 -4.51
CA ALA A 127 -10.09 6.64 -3.92
C ALA A 127 -10.30 6.76 -2.40
N GLU A 128 -11.55 6.60 -1.95
CA GLU A 128 -11.96 6.79 -0.56
C GLU A 128 -11.62 5.60 0.34
N SER A 129 -11.54 4.39 -0.24
CA SER A 129 -11.27 3.16 0.50
C SER A 129 -9.79 2.75 0.50
N ARG A 130 -8.96 3.38 -0.32
CA ARG A 130 -7.52 3.12 -0.32
C ARG A 130 -6.93 3.45 1.07
N PRO A 131 -6.21 2.53 1.73
CA PRO A 131 -5.54 2.82 2.98
C PRO A 131 -4.62 4.02 2.82
N LYS A 132 -4.87 5.10 3.58
CA LYS A 132 -3.96 6.25 3.59
C LYS A 132 -2.61 5.77 4.12
N PRO A 133 -1.48 6.16 3.51
CA PRO A 133 -0.17 5.91 4.07
C PRO A 133 -0.20 6.36 5.54
N LYS A 134 0.36 5.55 6.46
CA LYS A 134 0.62 6.07 7.80
C LYS A 134 1.51 7.28 7.60
N GLU A 135 1.04 8.46 7.97
CA GLU A 135 1.92 9.62 8.08
C GLU A 135 3.11 9.17 8.93
N ASP A 136 4.32 9.39 8.42
CA ASP A 136 5.53 9.27 9.21
C ASP A 136 5.42 10.31 10.32
N LYS A 137 4.71 9.95 11.39
CA LYS A 137 4.75 10.71 12.63
C LYS A 137 6.21 10.68 13.02
N ILE A 138 6.90 11.82 12.89
CA ILE A 138 8.10 12.09 13.67
C ILE A 138 7.77 11.57 15.05
N SER A 139 8.50 10.54 15.49
CA SER A 139 8.13 9.80 16.68
C SER A 139 7.91 10.81 17.80
N GLU A 140 6.84 10.72 18.58
CA GLU A 140 6.65 11.62 19.74
C GLU A 140 7.94 11.67 20.59
N ARG A 141 8.68 10.56 20.63
CA ARG A 141 10.01 10.46 21.21
C ARG A 141 11.07 11.35 20.54
N GLN A 142 11.07 11.48 19.22
CA GLN A 142 11.94 12.39 18.46
C GLN A 142 11.57 13.86 18.69
N VAL A 143 10.27 14.19 18.70
CA VAL A 143 9.81 15.56 19.00
C VAL A 143 10.22 15.94 20.41
N ILE A 144 9.91 15.09 21.39
CA ILE A 144 10.29 15.29 22.79
C ILE A 144 11.81 15.38 22.94
N ALA A 145 12.57 14.49 22.31
CA ALA A 145 14.04 14.53 22.35
C ALA A 145 14.60 15.82 21.73
N GLN A 146 13.98 16.36 20.68
CA GLN A 146 14.39 17.63 20.10
C GLN A 146 14.08 18.79 21.05
N SER A 147 12.88 18.85 21.64
CA SER A 147 12.52 19.87 22.62
C SER A 147 13.45 19.89 23.84
N PHE A 148 13.87 18.71 24.34
CA PHE A 148 14.84 18.63 25.43
C PHE A 148 16.23 19.14 25.02
N ARG A 149 16.68 18.85 23.79
CA ARG A 149 17.96 19.36 23.27
C ARG A 149 17.95 20.87 23.16
N ASP A 150 16.87 21.43 22.60
CA ASP A 150 16.72 22.87 22.41
C ASP A 150 16.69 23.60 23.78
N ALA A 151 15.92 23.07 24.74
CA ALA A 151 15.86 23.64 26.09
C ALA A 151 17.23 23.61 26.80
N ARG A 152 18.01 22.54 26.61
CA ARG A 152 19.36 22.44 27.19
C ARG A 152 20.33 23.44 26.55
N SER A 153 20.26 23.65 25.24
CA SER A 153 21.07 24.66 24.56
C SER A 153 20.83 26.07 25.12
N VAL A 154 19.57 26.41 25.40
CA VAL A 154 19.21 27.71 26.00
C VAL A 154 19.77 27.86 27.40
N LEU A 155 19.72 26.82 28.22
CA LEU A 155 20.30 26.83 29.57
C LEU A 155 21.82 26.99 29.52
N ASP A 156 22.50 26.24 28.64
CA ASP A 156 23.95 26.33 28.47
C ASP A 156 24.38 27.75 27.99
N GLU A 157 23.57 28.42 27.17
CA GLU A 157 23.79 29.82 26.77
C GLU A 157 23.63 30.80 27.93
N LEU A 158 22.60 30.62 28.76
CA LEU A 158 22.36 31.49 29.93
C LEU A 158 23.47 31.35 30.99
N GLU A 159 23.94 30.13 31.23
CA GLU A 159 25.07 29.88 32.14
C GLU A 159 26.34 30.59 31.64
N ARG A 160 26.63 30.53 30.34
CA ARG A 160 27.78 31.27 29.77
C ARG A 160 27.66 32.77 29.92
N VAL A 161 26.47 33.34 29.77
CA VAL A 161 26.25 34.79 29.96
C VAL A 161 26.47 35.18 31.42
N GLN A 162 26.00 34.36 32.37
CA GLN A 162 26.25 34.59 33.80
C GLN A 162 27.73 34.48 34.15
N GLU A 163 28.44 33.46 33.65
CA GLU A 163 29.88 33.34 33.85
C GLU A 163 30.63 34.57 33.30
N PHE A 164 30.22 35.07 32.13
CA PHE A 164 30.79 36.29 31.55
C PHE A 164 30.50 37.55 32.38
N GLU A 165 29.29 37.69 32.92
CA GLU A 165 28.94 38.81 33.82
C GLU A 165 29.74 38.76 35.13
N VAL A 166 29.95 37.56 35.68
CA VAL A 166 30.74 37.36 36.90
C VAL A 166 32.22 37.67 36.64
N ASP A 167 32.77 37.27 35.50
CA ASP A 167 34.16 37.59 35.11
C ASP A 167 34.36 39.09 34.86
N ILE A 168 33.39 39.78 34.26
CA ILE A 168 33.44 41.25 34.08
C ILE A 168 33.42 41.95 35.44
N LEU A 169 32.55 41.52 36.36
CA LEU A 169 32.48 42.08 37.71
C LEU A 169 33.76 41.82 38.51
N ALA A 170 34.34 40.61 38.40
CA ALA A 170 35.61 40.27 39.04
C ALA A 170 36.81 41.04 38.49
N GLN A 171 36.80 41.41 37.19
CA GLN A 171 37.83 42.26 36.59
C GLN A 171 37.67 43.75 36.93
N SER A 172 36.46 44.21 37.31
CA SER A 172 36.24 45.59 37.76
C SER A 172 36.65 45.85 39.22
N ASP A 173 36.83 44.79 40.02
CA ASP A 173 37.25 44.86 41.43
C ASP A 173 38.78 44.73 41.62
N SER A 174 39.59 44.68 40.55
CA SER A 174 41.03 44.84 40.68
C SER A 174 41.36 46.32 40.90
N ASP A 175 41.61 46.69 42.16
CA ASP A 175 42.03 48.01 42.61
C ASP A 175 43.10 48.63 41.68
N PRO A 176 42.95 49.91 41.29
CA PRO A 176 44.05 50.62 40.63
C PRO A 176 45.22 50.75 41.61
N ASP A 177 46.41 50.34 41.17
CA ASP A 177 47.67 50.45 41.90
C ASP A 177 47.82 51.88 42.48
N PRO A 178 47.92 52.04 43.83
CA PRO A 178 47.93 53.34 44.48
C PRO A 178 49.24 54.13 44.28
N SER A 179 50.14 53.70 43.39
CA SER A 179 51.47 54.30 43.23
C SER A 179 51.59 55.41 42.16
N ILE A 180 50.54 55.78 41.43
CA ILE A 180 50.62 56.81 40.37
C ILE A 180 49.79 58.07 40.70
N LEU A 181 50.18 58.79 41.76
CA LEU A 181 49.76 60.17 42.01
C LEU A 181 50.87 60.89 42.78
N LYS A 182 52.01 61.10 42.11
CA LYS A 182 52.92 62.19 42.46
C LYS A 182 53.15 63.04 41.22
N ALA A 183 52.77 64.32 41.38
CA ALA A 183 53.41 65.54 40.89
C ALA A 183 53.81 65.57 39.39
N ASP A 184 53.42 66.55 38.60
CA ASP A 184 53.93 67.91 38.77
C ASP A 184 52.96 68.99 38.24
N LYS A 185 52.95 70.09 38.99
CA LYS A 185 52.57 71.42 38.54
C LYS A 185 53.72 71.97 37.68
N GLU A 186 53.40 72.49 36.51
CA GLU A 186 53.81 73.82 36.00
C GLU A 186 53.10 74.12 34.67
#